data_AF-A0A2E0FKA2-F1
#
_entry.id   AF-A0A2E0FKA2-F1
#
_cell.length_a   1.000
_cell.length_b   1.000
_cell.length_c   1.000
_cell.angle_alpha   90.00
_cell.angle_beta   90.00
_cell.angle_gamma   90.00
#
_symmetry.space_group_name_H-M   'P 1'
#
loop_
_entity.id
_entity.type
_entity.pdbx_description
1 polymer ?
#
loop_
_entity_poly.entity_id
_entity_poly.type
_entity_poly.pdbx_seq_one_letter_code
_entity_poly.pdbx_strand_id
1 'polypeptide(L)'
;MSFVEQAHVNDIGTIFRVTIYDTTSTGGSTVADISDTTTRTLYFGRPDGTTFARSATLSSGGTDGKMEYATVDGDLDVAGTWSIQAYVVNSAGSWNSTVGNFRVFENLS
;
A
#
# COMPACT_ATOMS: atom_id res chain seq x y z
N MET A 1 24.96 -11.39 3.97
CA MET A 1 23.79 -11.19 3.10
C MET A 1 22.73 -10.53 3.95
N SER A 2 22.35 -9.29 3.64
CA SER A 2 21.19 -8.65 4.29
C SER A 2 19.98 -9.09 3.48
N PHE A 3 19.04 -9.77 4.10
CA PHE A 3 17.75 -10.04 3.47
C PHE A 3 16.97 -8.73 3.47
N VAL A 4 16.75 -8.15 2.29
CA VAL A 4 15.70 -7.16 2.10
C VAL A 4 14.46 -7.97 1.75
N GLU A 5 13.34 -7.78 2.44
CA GLU A 5 12.07 -8.38 2.03
C GLU A 5 11.66 -7.83 0.67
N GLN A 6 11.99 -8.60 -0.37
CA GLN A 6 11.59 -8.35 -1.75
C GLN A 6 10.37 -9.21 -2.05
N ALA A 7 9.34 -8.63 -2.67
CA ALA A 7 8.20 -9.38 -3.13
C ALA A 7 8.59 -10.21 -4.36
N HIS A 8 8.28 -11.50 -4.34
CA HIS A 8 8.43 -12.41 -5.48
C HIS A 8 7.07 -12.90 -5.98
N VAL A 9 7.06 -13.42 -7.20
CA VAL A 9 5.87 -14.03 -7.79
C VAL A 9 5.35 -15.14 -6.88
N ASN A 10 4.05 -15.12 -6.61
CA ASN A 10 3.32 -16.04 -5.73
C ASN A 10 3.68 -15.97 -4.23
N ASP A 11 4.39 -14.93 -3.76
CA ASP A 11 4.58 -14.74 -2.33
C ASP A 11 3.24 -14.47 -1.61
N ILE A 12 2.98 -15.25 -0.57
CA ILE A 12 1.82 -15.12 0.30
C ILE A 12 2.28 -14.56 1.65
N GLY A 13 1.54 -13.58 2.18
CA GLY A 13 1.83 -12.96 3.47
C GLY A 13 2.80 -11.77 3.39
N THR A 14 3.23 -11.35 2.20
CA THR A 14 4.05 -10.15 2.03
C THR A 14 3.27 -8.92 2.47
N ILE A 15 3.79 -8.20 3.45
CA ILE A 15 3.12 -7.04 4.04
C ILE A 15 3.48 -5.77 3.27
N PHE A 16 2.50 -5.20 2.58
CA PHE A 16 2.58 -3.85 2.04
C PHE A 16 2.08 -2.85 3.07
N ARG A 17 3.02 -2.09 3.65
CA ARG A 17 2.71 -1.02 4.60
C ARG A 17 2.96 0.34 3.97
N VAL A 18 1.97 1.22 4.07
CA VAL A 18 2.06 2.61 3.62
C VAL A 18 1.95 3.54 4.82
N THR A 19 2.57 4.71 4.72
CA THR A 19 2.39 5.81 5.69
C THR A 19 1.72 6.97 4.97
N ILE A 20 0.61 7.46 5.52
CA ILE A 20 -0.14 8.60 4.99
C ILE A 20 0.40 9.87 5.62
N TYR A 21 0.62 10.88 4.78
CA TYR A 21 1.08 12.20 5.17
C TYR A 21 0.07 13.25 4.71
N ASP A 22 -0.26 14.17 5.61
CA ASP A 22 -0.96 15.40 5.26
C ASP A 22 0.07 16.40 4.75
N THR A 23 -0.18 16.92 3.55
CA THR A 23 0.69 17.93 2.94
C THR A 23 -0.06 19.26 2.89
N THR A 24 0.54 20.28 3.47
CA THR A 24 0.04 21.66 3.38
C THR A 24 0.31 22.21 1.98
N SER A 25 -0.50 23.19 1.54
CA SER A 25 -0.27 23.89 0.27
C SER A 25 1.09 24.61 0.18
N THR A 26 1.78 24.76 1.31
CA THR A 26 3.12 25.33 1.44
C THR A 26 4.24 24.30 1.45
N GLY A 27 3.95 23.00 1.24
CA GLY A 27 4.94 21.94 1.07
C GLY A 27 5.44 21.26 2.35
N GLY A 28 4.93 21.65 3.53
CA GLY A 28 5.18 20.92 4.77
C GLY A 28 4.36 19.63 4.81
N SER A 29 4.99 18.52 5.23
CA SER A 29 4.31 17.24 5.43
C SER A 29 4.40 16.79 6.89
N THR A 30 3.27 16.31 7.41
CA THR A 30 3.18 15.67 8.74
C THR A 30 2.48 14.34 8.57
N VAL A 31 2.78 13.38 9.45
CA VAL A 31 2.03 12.12 9.48
C VAL A 31 0.55 12.42 9.72
N ALA A 32 -0.33 11.88 8.88
CA ALA A 32 -1.77 12.05 9.01
C ALA A 32 -2.30 11.08 10.07
N ASP A 33 -3.19 11.55 10.96
CA ASP A 33 -3.92 10.66 11.85
C ASP A 33 -5.07 10.01 11.07
N ILE A 34 -4.99 8.68 10.89
CA ILE A 34 -5.98 7.90 10.16
C ILE A 34 -6.78 6.94 11.07
N SER A 35 -6.74 7.16 12.39
CA SER A 35 -7.44 6.33 13.38
C SER A 35 -8.96 6.28 13.16
N ASP A 36 -9.57 7.42 12.81
CA ASP A 36 -11.01 7.57 12.60
C ASP A 36 -11.48 7.21 11.18
N THR A 37 -10.64 6.58 10.37
CA THR A 37 -11.02 6.17 9.02
C THR A 37 -12.11 5.09 9.03
N THR A 38 -13.09 5.20 8.15
CA THR A 38 -14.15 4.20 7.95
C THR A 38 -13.84 3.28 6.78
N THR A 39 -13.18 3.80 5.73
CA THR A 39 -12.68 3.02 4.60
C THR A 39 -11.17 3.15 4.49
N ARG A 40 -10.50 2.03 4.27
CA ARG A 40 -9.06 1.92 4.04
C ARG A 40 -8.84 0.92 2.91
N THR A 41 -8.34 1.41 1.79
CA THR A 41 -8.12 0.60 0.60
C THR A 41 -6.73 0.84 0.06
N LEU A 42 -6.04 -0.24 -0.31
CA LEU A 42 -4.84 -0.21 -1.13
C LEU A 42 -5.21 -0.67 -2.54
N TYR A 43 -4.96 0.19 -3.51
CA TYR A 43 -5.04 -0.13 -4.92
C TYR A 43 -3.67 -0.59 -5.40
N PHE A 44 -3.64 -1.72 -6.09
CA PHE A 44 -2.45 -2.29 -6.71
C PHE A 44 -2.64 -2.23 -8.23
N GLY A 45 -1.69 -1.61 -8.92
CA GLY A 45 -1.60 -1.63 -10.37
C GLY A 45 -0.57 -2.65 -10.82
N ARG A 46 -1.02 -3.60 -11.63
CA ARG A 46 -0.19 -4.64 -12.24
C ARG A 46 0.64 -4.06 -13.40
N PRO A 47 1.77 -4.71 -13.75
CA PRO A 47 2.56 -4.37 -14.94
C PRO A 47 1.76 -4.45 -16.26
N ASP A 48 0.70 -5.26 -16.30
CA ASP A 48 -0.18 -5.42 -17.48
C ASP A 48 -1.22 -4.29 -17.62
N GLY A 49 -1.25 -3.33 -16.69
CA GLY A 49 -2.19 -2.22 -16.67
C GLY A 49 -3.51 -2.50 -15.97
N THR A 50 -3.77 -3.72 -15.52
CA THR A 50 -4.93 -4.04 -14.68
C THR A 50 -4.72 -3.55 -13.25
N THR A 51 -5.82 -3.31 -12.53
CA THR A 51 -5.78 -2.89 -11.14
C THR A 51 -6.70 -3.75 -10.28
N PHE A 52 -6.34 -3.91 -9.01
CA PHE A 52 -7.23 -4.49 -8.00
C PHE A 52 -7.12 -3.73 -6.69
N ALA A 53 -8.14 -3.90 -5.85
CA ALA A 53 -8.23 -3.25 -4.56
C ALA A 53 -8.22 -4.29 -3.42
N ARG A 54 -7.60 -3.92 -2.30
CA ARG A 54 -7.61 -4.71 -1.07
C ARG A 54 -7.92 -3.82 0.12
N SER A 55 -8.78 -4.31 0.99
CA SER A 55 -9.05 -3.66 2.27
C SER A 55 -7.82 -3.76 3.16
N ALA A 56 -7.42 -2.64 3.74
CA ALA A 56 -6.25 -2.55 4.62
C ALA A 56 -6.66 -2.36 6.08
N THR A 57 -5.77 -2.79 6.97
CA THR A 57 -5.90 -2.63 8.42
C THR A 57 -4.90 -1.61 8.93
N LEU A 58 -5.23 -0.95 10.05
CA LEU A 58 -4.28 -0.08 10.73
C LEU A 58 -3.21 -0.93 11.41
N SER A 59 -1.92 -0.56 11.30
CA SER A 59 -0.84 -1.35 11.90
C SER A 59 -0.75 -1.22 13.42
N SER A 60 -1.18 -0.08 13.96
CA SER A 60 -0.96 0.33 15.36
C SER A 60 -2.01 1.35 15.83
N GLY A 61 -3.25 1.23 15.33
CA GLY A 61 -4.35 2.13 15.68
C GLY A 61 -4.43 3.42 14.87
N GLY A 62 -3.48 3.69 13.97
CA GLY A 62 -3.61 4.69 12.90
C GLY A 62 -3.13 6.10 13.21
N THR A 63 -2.75 6.41 14.45
CA THR A 63 -2.17 7.71 14.82
C THR A 63 -0.77 7.94 14.22
N ASP A 64 -0.09 6.86 13.82
CA ASP A 64 1.18 6.91 13.11
C ASP A 64 1.02 6.93 11.58
N GLY A 65 -0.20 7.14 11.09
CA GLY A 65 -0.52 7.24 9.66
C GLY A 65 -0.37 5.92 8.90
N LYS A 66 -0.17 4.79 9.58
CA LYS A 66 0.15 3.53 8.92
C LYS A 66 -1.04 2.61 8.77
N MET A 67 -1.17 2.08 7.55
CA MET A 67 -2.06 1.00 7.21
C MET A 67 -1.33 -0.02 6.35
N GLU A 68 -1.78 -1.27 6.44
CA GLU A 68 -1.12 -2.41 5.83
C GLU A 68 -2.09 -3.45 5.29
N TYR A 69 -1.56 -4.25 4.37
CA TYR A 69 -2.22 -5.41 3.79
C TYR A 69 -1.19 -6.53 3.58
N ALA A 70 -1.55 -7.75 3.96
CA ALA A 70 -0.75 -8.94 3.68
C ALA A 70 -1.29 -9.64 2.43
N THR A 71 -0.42 -9.94 1.46
CA THR A 71 -0.83 -10.60 0.22
C THR A 71 -1.44 -11.97 0.47
N VAL A 72 -2.41 -12.32 -0.38
CA VAL A 72 -3.00 -13.66 -0.44
C VAL A 72 -2.63 -14.33 -1.75
N ASP A 73 -2.98 -15.61 -1.87
CA ASP A 73 -2.79 -16.37 -3.10
C ASP A 73 -3.38 -15.65 -4.31
N GLY A 74 -2.61 -15.61 -5.41
CA GLY A 74 -2.98 -14.93 -6.66
C GLY A 74 -2.82 -13.41 -6.69
N ASP A 75 -2.36 -12.76 -5.62
CA ASP A 75 -2.12 -11.30 -5.66
C ASP A 75 -0.86 -10.94 -6.47
N LEU A 76 0.24 -11.67 -6.27
CA LEU A 76 1.55 -11.41 -6.90
C LEU A 76 1.78 -12.37 -8.07
N ASP A 77 0.86 -12.34 -9.04
CA ASP A 77 0.78 -13.30 -10.15
C ASP A 77 1.78 -13.05 -11.29
N VAL A 78 2.38 -11.86 -11.36
CA VAL A 78 3.31 -11.49 -12.44
C VAL A 78 4.50 -10.67 -11.93
N ALA A 79 5.69 -11.00 -12.44
CA ALA A 79 6.90 -10.23 -12.18
C ALA A 79 6.88 -8.90 -12.94
N GLY A 80 7.47 -7.86 -12.35
CA GLY A 80 7.57 -6.56 -12.99
C GLY A 80 7.48 -5.39 -12.02
N THR A 81 7.31 -4.20 -12.58
CA THR A 81 7.10 -2.97 -11.79
C THR A 81 5.61 -2.76 -11.59
N TRP A 82 5.22 -2.70 -10.32
CA TRP A 82 3.86 -2.51 -9.86
C TRP A 82 3.70 -1.12 -9.27
N SER A 83 2.47 -0.62 -9.26
CA SER A 83 2.09 0.62 -8.59
C SER A 83 1.19 0.35 -7.39
N ILE A 84 1.25 1.25 -6.40
CA ILE A 84 0.43 1.18 -5.19
C ILE A 84 -0.11 2.57 -4.87
N GLN A 85 -1.39 2.65 -4.49
CA GLN A 85 -2.01 3.89 -4.03
C GLN A 85 -2.94 3.61 -2.87
N ALA A 86 -2.85 4.44 -1.83
CA ALA A 86 -3.75 4.37 -0.69
C ALA A 86 -4.97 5.26 -0.90
N TYR A 87 -6.12 4.78 -0.47
CA TYR A 87 -7.37 5.52 -0.42
C TYR A 87 -7.98 5.39 0.97
N VAL A 88 -8.29 6.54 1.57
CA VAL A 88 -8.85 6.63 2.92
C VAL A 88 -10.08 7.50 2.93
N VAL A 89 -11.07 7.11 3.75
CA VAL A 89 -12.30 7.86 3.97
C VAL A 89 -12.54 8.00 5.46
N ASN A 90 -12.94 9.19 5.90
CA ASN A 90 -13.47 9.46 7.24
C ASN A 90 -14.69 10.39 7.14
N SER A 91 -15.18 10.89 8.28
CA SER A 91 -16.32 11.82 8.32
C SER A 91 -16.06 13.17 7.64
N ALA A 92 -14.80 13.59 7.52
CA ALA A 92 -14.40 14.86 6.92
C ALA A 92 -14.22 14.78 5.40
N GLY A 93 -14.01 13.59 4.83
CA GLY A 93 -13.84 13.44 3.38
C GLY A 93 -13.21 12.13 2.92
N SER A 94 -12.69 12.17 1.70
CA SER A 94 -12.03 11.04 1.03
C SER A 94 -10.79 11.53 0.30
N TRP A 95 -9.68 10.81 0.45
CA TRP A 95 -8.39 11.21 -0.11
C TRP A 95 -7.66 10.03 -0.74
N ASN A 96 -6.89 10.34 -1.78
CA ASN A 96 -5.96 9.42 -2.43
C ASN A 96 -4.53 9.88 -2.12
N SER A 97 -3.64 8.95 -1.82
CA SER A 97 -2.22 9.23 -1.71
C SER A 97 -1.58 9.46 -3.07
N THR A 98 -0.34 9.93 -3.08
CA THR A 98 0.55 9.78 -4.24
C THR A 98 0.69 8.30 -4.60
N VAL A 99 0.87 8.02 -5.89
CA VAL A 99 1.16 6.68 -6.40
C VAL A 99 2.62 6.33 -6.11
N GLY A 100 2.84 5.25 -5.35
CA GLY A 100 4.14 4.64 -5.16
C GLY A 100 4.38 3.51 -6.18
N ASN A 101 5.64 3.09 -6.32
CA ASN A 101 6.01 1.96 -7.18
C ASN A 101 6.86 0.96 -6.40
N PHE A 102 6.69 -0.32 -6.70
CA PHE A 102 7.50 -1.42 -6.16
C PHE A 102 7.76 -2.47 -7.24
N ARG A 103 8.68 -3.40 -6.98
CA ARG A 103 9.01 -4.46 -7.93
C ARG A 103 8.67 -5.82 -7.34
N VAL A 104 8.02 -6.65 -8.15
CA VAL A 104 7.83 -8.08 -7.92
C VAL A 104 8.86 -8.83 -8.76
N PHE A 105 9.67 -9.67 -8.12
CA PHE A 105 10.77 -10.39 -8.75
C PHE A 105 10.37 -11.81 -9.16
N GLU A 106 11.05 -12.34 -10.17
CA GLU A 106 10.90 -13.74 -10.59
C GLU A 106 11.54 -14.68 -9.55
N ASN A 107 10.97 -15.87 -9.40
CA ASN A 107 11.64 -16.95 -8.66
C ASN A 107 12.75 -17.57 -9.50
N LEU A 108 13.78 -18.09 -8.84
CA LEU A 108 14.82 -18.88 -9.51
C LEU A 108 14.21 -20.21 -9.97
N SER A 109 14.42 -20.53 -11.26
CA SER A 109 14.06 -21.82 -11.88
C SER A 109 15.17 -22.85 -11.77
#